data_AF-A0A8E3MEX8-F1
#
_entry.id   AF-A0A8E3MEX8-F1
#
_cell.length_a   1.000
_cell.length_b   1.000
_cell.length_c   1.000
_cell.angle_alpha   90.00
_cell.angle_beta   90.00
_cell.angle_gamma   90.00
#
_symmetry.space_group_name_H-M   'P 1'
#
loop_
_entity.id
_entity.type
_entity.pdbx_description
1 polymer ?
#
loop_
_entity_poly.entity_id
_entity_poly.type
_entity_poly.pdbx_seq_one_letter_code
_entity_poly.pdbx_strand_id
1 'polypeptide(L)'
;MYWLRSLFKRKNLPVANIKNELSPGWIYPEHATKLLDTQLRKKLVRLIYQNVSMSENLFNTLYRTAIERYAELVQLLPASENHHHSYEGGMLDHGLEVVSIAVKLRQSYLLPPNSAPEDQSRQSEMWTAAVIYAALVHDIAKIVVDIEIEVQGEGRWFPWHGTIKKPYRFKYIKNRDYNLHHVMGAMIGSYLIPITGLNWLAKNNDVFNALMYFAAGHYDKSGVLSEIVQKADQTSVAQFLGGDVSKIQQPTRSLSQQILIALRYLLEHELQLNNSKGGSDGWLTDDSLWLMSKTVTDKVRAYLLQQGVNVPSQNSRLFDEMQSHNIIESTPENKAIWHCKISSNSGWQPENSFTLLKLSPSKIWTNIEQRPELFNGTVTVDISKTGSEDTVDISKTGSEDTVDISKTEPEDNSKAENSKTESGTDIDFTLNLFKSTNSELDVDTNFCDGSQNFKINQQDMLEVTLNDINHSNKLNLPDLNNTNEFLNWIKMGISSRKLSVNEANAKLHIVNQSVFLVSPGIFQKYSLEKFGTKEHWKCIQKNFQKLGLHKKNSDLNIWTCEIIGPRKRTCVKGYLVSDMSLFFGDKQCFDNMYLTLLENTNNG
;
A
#
# COMPACT_ATOMS: atom_id res chain seq x y z
N MET A 1 -23.56 79.99 -15.36
CA MET A 1 -23.53 79.09 -14.18
C MET A 1 -22.24 78.27 -14.22
N TYR A 2 -21.18 78.72 -13.53
CA TYR A 2 -20.00 77.90 -13.27
C TYR A 2 -20.07 77.44 -11.81
N TRP A 3 -20.15 76.15 -11.54
CA TRP A 3 -19.71 75.45 -10.32
C TRP A 3 -19.92 73.93 -10.50
N LEU A 4 -19.36 73.09 -9.62
CA LEU A 4 -19.54 71.62 -9.59
C LEU A 4 -19.03 70.81 -10.81
N ARG A 5 -17.81 71.11 -11.29
CA ARG A 5 -16.92 70.13 -11.94
C ARG A 5 -15.53 70.07 -11.26
N SER A 6 -15.55 69.88 -9.95
CA SER A 6 -14.38 69.55 -9.12
C SER A 6 -14.84 68.78 -7.88
N LEU A 7 -13.90 68.20 -7.12
CA LEU A 7 -14.13 67.41 -5.91
C LEU A 7 -14.91 66.09 -6.12
N PHE A 8 -14.25 65.08 -6.69
CA PHE A 8 -14.11 63.76 -6.04
C PHE A 8 -12.98 62.94 -6.67
N LYS A 9 -11.75 63.43 -6.54
CA LYS A 9 -10.53 62.67 -6.83
C LYS A 9 -10.35 61.63 -5.72
N ARG A 10 -11.05 60.49 -5.80
CA ARG A 10 -10.80 59.36 -4.87
C ARG A 10 -9.35 58.93 -5.02
N LYS A 11 -8.58 59.03 -3.93
CA LYS A 11 -7.22 58.47 -3.88
C LYS A 11 -7.33 56.97 -4.04
N ASN A 12 -6.51 56.39 -4.93
CA ASN A 12 -6.21 54.97 -4.84
C ASN A 12 -5.43 54.76 -3.53
N LEU A 13 -6.11 54.31 -2.48
CA LEU A 13 -5.43 53.59 -1.42
C LEU A 13 -4.87 52.30 -2.05
N PRO A 14 -3.63 51.88 -1.74
CA PRO A 14 -3.21 50.54 -2.07
C PRO A 14 -4.16 49.58 -1.34
N VAL A 15 -4.86 48.73 -2.09
CA VAL A 15 -5.52 47.57 -1.49
C VAL A 15 -4.39 46.71 -0.94
N ALA A 16 -4.19 46.77 0.37
CA ALA A 16 -3.28 45.88 1.05
C ALA A 16 -3.71 44.46 0.66
N ASN A 17 -2.82 43.73 0.00
CA ASN A 17 -3.12 42.39 -0.48
C ASN A 17 -3.01 41.44 0.72
N ILE A 18 -4.02 41.51 1.60
CA ILE A 18 -4.15 40.66 2.78
C ILE A 18 -4.46 39.25 2.26
N LYS A 19 -3.38 38.54 1.90
CA LYS A 19 -3.33 37.10 2.07
C LYS A 19 -3.60 36.86 3.54
N ASN A 20 -4.84 36.53 3.88
CA ASN A 20 -5.12 35.88 5.14
C ASN A 20 -4.35 34.57 5.10
N GLU A 21 -3.21 34.54 5.78
CA GLU A 21 -2.45 33.31 6.00
C GLU A 21 -3.39 32.35 6.71
N LEU A 22 -3.68 31.23 6.06
CA LEU A 22 -4.57 30.23 6.63
C LEU A 22 -3.97 29.73 7.93
N SER A 23 -4.80 29.58 8.95
CA SER A 23 -4.38 28.89 10.17
C SER A 23 -3.85 27.50 9.79
N PRO A 24 -2.81 26.97 10.48
CA PRO A 24 -2.18 25.72 10.08
C PRO A 24 -3.18 24.57 9.89
N GLY A 25 -3.08 23.88 8.75
CA GLY A 25 -3.92 22.73 8.41
C GLY A 25 -5.23 23.04 7.67
N TRP A 26 -5.47 24.28 7.22
CA TRP A 26 -6.54 24.61 6.27
C TRP A 26 -5.99 24.75 4.83
N ILE A 27 -6.81 24.37 3.84
CA ILE A 27 -6.50 24.36 2.41
C ILE A 27 -7.55 25.23 1.69
N TYR A 28 -7.12 26.10 0.76
CA TYR A 28 -8.06 26.82 -0.13
C TYR A 28 -8.61 25.86 -1.20
N PRO A 29 -9.93 25.84 -1.46
CA PRO A 29 -10.48 25.09 -2.59
C PRO A 29 -10.09 25.74 -3.91
N GLU A 30 -9.94 24.91 -4.94
CA GLU A 30 -9.47 25.29 -6.27
C GLU A 30 -10.47 24.86 -7.35
N HIS A 31 -10.45 25.56 -8.47
CA HIS A 31 -11.28 25.22 -9.64
C HIS A 31 -10.68 24.09 -10.48
N ALA A 32 -11.55 23.36 -11.19
CA ALA A 32 -11.15 22.24 -12.05
C ALA A 32 -10.01 22.60 -13.01
N THR A 33 -10.06 23.80 -13.59
CA THR A 33 -9.06 24.34 -14.52
C THR A 33 -7.65 24.39 -13.93
N LYS A 34 -7.51 24.71 -12.63
CA LYS A 34 -6.23 24.76 -11.93
C LYS A 34 -5.85 23.41 -11.32
N LEU A 35 -6.83 22.66 -10.80
CA LEU A 35 -6.62 21.30 -10.29
C LEU A 35 -6.07 20.35 -11.36
N LEU A 36 -6.54 20.48 -12.61
CA LEU A 36 -6.10 19.69 -13.76
C LEU A 36 -4.86 20.26 -14.47
N ASP A 37 -4.29 21.39 -14.03
CA ASP A 37 -3.25 22.10 -14.77
C ASP A 37 -1.85 21.45 -14.66
N THR A 38 -1.67 20.47 -13.77
CA THR A 38 -0.37 19.79 -13.58
C THR A 38 0.04 19.01 -14.83
N GLN A 39 1.35 18.85 -15.05
CA GLN A 39 1.87 18.13 -16.22
C GLN A 39 1.39 16.66 -16.29
N LEU A 40 1.23 16.01 -15.13
CA LEU A 40 0.67 14.65 -15.03
C LEU A 40 -0.81 14.64 -15.45
N ARG A 41 -1.63 15.50 -14.84
CA ARG A 41 -3.09 15.54 -15.09
C ARG A 41 -3.41 15.94 -16.52
N LYS A 42 -2.68 16.93 -17.09
CA LYS A 42 -2.72 17.27 -18.53
C LYS A 42 -2.37 16.08 -19.43
N LYS A 43 -1.35 15.30 -19.08
CA LYS A 43 -0.95 14.10 -19.83
C LYS A 43 -2.03 13.02 -19.77
N LEU A 44 -2.59 12.75 -18.59
CA LEU A 44 -3.64 11.74 -18.39
C LEU A 44 -4.93 12.11 -19.13
N VAL A 45 -5.42 13.35 -19.00
CA VAL A 45 -6.61 13.81 -19.76
C VAL A 45 -6.39 13.75 -21.27
N ARG A 46 -5.17 14.06 -21.75
CA ARG A 46 -4.80 13.87 -23.17
C ARG A 46 -4.81 12.39 -23.58
N LEU A 47 -4.28 11.49 -22.76
CA LEU A 47 -4.31 10.05 -23.03
C LEU A 47 -5.74 9.50 -23.04
N ILE A 48 -6.62 9.96 -22.14
CA ILE A 48 -8.05 9.59 -22.15
C ILE A 48 -8.68 10.05 -23.48
N TYR A 49 -8.43 11.28 -23.94
CA TYR A 49 -8.93 11.77 -25.24
C TYR A 49 -8.36 10.99 -26.43
N GLN A 50 -7.07 10.69 -26.44
CA GLN A 50 -6.40 9.94 -27.52
C GLN A 50 -6.87 8.49 -27.67
N ASN A 51 -7.53 7.93 -26.66
CA ASN A 51 -7.98 6.53 -26.64
C ASN A 51 -9.51 6.36 -26.83
N VAL A 52 -10.26 7.44 -27.12
CA VAL A 52 -11.70 7.40 -27.44
C VAL A 52 -12.00 7.90 -28.86
N SER A 53 -13.03 7.37 -29.50
CA SER A 53 -13.31 7.61 -30.94
C SER A 53 -14.32 8.75 -31.17
N MET A 54 -14.06 9.94 -30.60
CA MET A 54 -14.99 11.08 -30.68
C MET A 54 -14.32 12.45 -30.84
N SER A 55 -15.09 13.44 -31.28
CA SER A 55 -14.64 14.82 -31.42
C SER A 55 -14.49 15.54 -30.08
N GLU A 56 -13.62 16.55 -30.03
CA GLU A 56 -13.33 17.35 -28.83
C GLU A 56 -14.59 17.94 -28.18
N ASN A 57 -15.57 18.41 -28.97
CA ASN A 57 -16.84 18.92 -28.43
C ASN A 57 -17.66 17.85 -27.72
N LEU A 58 -17.69 16.62 -28.23
CA LEU A 58 -18.39 15.51 -27.59
C LEU A 58 -17.63 15.00 -26.36
N PHE A 59 -16.29 14.91 -26.46
CA PHE A 59 -15.40 14.62 -25.33
C PHE A 59 -15.60 15.62 -24.19
N ASN A 60 -15.68 16.91 -24.50
CA ASN A 60 -15.88 17.97 -23.51
C ASN A 60 -17.25 17.84 -22.82
N THR A 61 -18.30 17.53 -23.60
CA THR A 61 -19.68 17.39 -23.12
C THR A 61 -19.90 16.15 -22.25
N LEU A 62 -19.28 15.00 -22.61
CA LEU A 62 -19.50 13.72 -21.94
C LEU A 62 -18.45 13.43 -20.85
N TYR A 63 -17.16 13.56 -21.18
CA TYR A 63 -16.08 13.07 -20.31
C TYR A 63 -15.36 14.19 -19.57
N ARG A 64 -14.98 15.29 -20.24
CA ARG A 64 -14.27 16.39 -19.58
C ARG A 64 -15.12 17.04 -18.49
N THR A 65 -16.42 17.24 -18.75
CA THR A 65 -17.38 17.71 -17.73
C THR A 65 -17.43 16.78 -16.49
N ALA A 66 -17.36 15.47 -16.68
CA ALA A 66 -17.34 14.50 -15.57
C ALA A 66 -16.02 14.57 -14.78
N ILE A 67 -14.89 14.68 -15.49
CA ILE A 67 -13.54 14.81 -14.92
C ILE A 67 -13.39 16.12 -14.14
N GLU A 68 -13.94 17.23 -14.64
CA GLU A 68 -13.90 18.53 -13.96
C GLU A 68 -14.75 18.53 -12.69
N ARG A 69 -15.94 17.90 -12.73
CA ARG A 69 -16.77 17.68 -11.53
C ARG A 69 -16.09 16.78 -10.51
N TYR A 70 -15.42 15.72 -10.96
CA TYR A 70 -14.63 14.84 -10.09
C TYR A 70 -13.50 15.62 -9.42
N ALA A 71 -12.72 16.39 -10.19
CA ALA A 71 -11.67 17.25 -9.67
C ALA A 71 -12.18 18.25 -8.61
N GLU A 72 -13.25 19.00 -8.88
CA GLU A 72 -13.79 19.97 -7.91
C GLU A 72 -14.44 19.33 -6.68
N LEU A 73 -14.75 18.03 -6.72
CA LEU A 73 -15.31 17.27 -5.61
C LEU A 73 -14.23 16.59 -4.74
N VAL A 74 -13.13 16.11 -5.35
CA VAL A 74 -11.99 15.50 -4.61
C VAL A 74 -10.88 16.49 -4.26
N GLN A 75 -10.85 17.68 -4.88
CA GLN A 75 -9.94 18.79 -4.55
C GLN A 75 -8.47 18.32 -4.40
N LEU A 76 -7.85 18.57 -3.24
CA LEU A 76 -6.52 18.09 -2.86
C LEU A 76 -6.56 16.93 -1.85
N LEU A 77 -7.61 16.11 -1.86
CA LEU A 77 -7.69 14.93 -0.98
C LEU A 77 -6.70 13.83 -1.40
N PRO A 78 -6.07 13.14 -0.44
CA PRO A 78 -5.32 11.90 -0.67
C PRO A 78 -6.27 10.72 -0.93
N ALA A 79 -5.82 9.71 -1.68
CA ALA A 79 -6.61 8.51 -1.97
C ALA A 79 -6.51 7.41 -0.88
N SER A 80 -5.52 7.53 0.02
CA SER A 80 -5.18 6.49 1.00
C SER A 80 -4.29 7.01 2.13
N GLU A 81 -4.34 6.38 3.31
CA GLU A 81 -3.47 6.76 4.43
C GLU A 81 -1.97 6.49 4.18
N ASN A 82 -1.62 5.37 3.54
CA ASN A 82 -0.23 4.85 3.52
C ASN A 82 0.24 4.31 2.14
N HIS A 83 -0.53 4.44 1.06
CA HIS A 83 -0.13 3.96 -0.28
C HIS A 83 0.37 5.10 -1.17
N HIS A 84 0.70 4.79 -2.43
CA HIS A 84 1.36 5.68 -3.39
C HIS A 84 0.61 6.99 -3.72
N HIS A 85 -0.67 7.10 -3.36
CA HIS A 85 -1.50 8.30 -3.54
C HIS A 85 -1.92 8.95 -2.20
N SER A 86 -1.08 8.85 -1.17
CA SER A 86 -1.30 9.45 0.17
C SER A 86 -0.97 10.94 0.30
N TYR A 87 -0.49 11.57 -0.78
CA TYR A 87 -0.18 13.00 -0.85
C TYR A 87 -1.41 13.86 -1.23
N GLU A 88 -1.30 15.17 -1.04
CA GLU A 88 -2.35 16.15 -1.38
C GLU A 88 -2.72 16.11 -2.87
N GLY A 89 -3.98 15.78 -3.16
CA GLY A 89 -4.51 15.60 -4.51
C GLY A 89 -4.29 14.21 -5.11
N GLY A 90 -3.72 13.25 -4.36
CA GLY A 90 -3.52 11.88 -4.82
C GLY A 90 -4.80 11.18 -5.26
N MET A 91 -5.98 11.55 -4.73
CA MET A 91 -7.28 11.02 -5.18
C MET A 91 -7.67 11.50 -6.60
N LEU A 92 -7.20 12.69 -7.01
CA LEU A 92 -7.37 13.17 -8.37
C LEU A 92 -6.43 12.45 -9.34
N ASP A 93 -5.18 12.26 -8.95
CA ASP A 93 -4.20 11.55 -9.79
C ASP A 93 -4.58 10.06 -9.96
N HIS A 94 -4.92 9.36 -8.87
CA HIS A 94 -5.40 7.96 -8.92
C HIS A 94 -6.61 7.80 -9.85
N GLY A 95 -7.65 8.64 -9.67
CA GLY A 95 -8.85 8.58 -10.51
C GLY A 95 -8.57 8.80 -12.00
N LEU A 96 -7.66 9.73 -12.33
CA LEU A 96 -7.25 9.98 -13.71
C LEU A 96 -6.37 8.85 -14.29
N GLU A 97 -5.53 8.22 -13.48
CA GLU A 97 -4.72 7.06 -13.88
C GLU A 97 -5.61 5.83 -14.14
N VAL A 98 -6.53 5.51 -13.23
CA VAL A 98 -7.49 4.40 -13.41
C VAL A 98 -8.37 4.64 -14.65
N VAL A 99 -8.91 5.84 -14.88
CA VAL A 99 -9.66 6.14 -16.11
C VAL A 99 -8.78 6.01 -17.35
N SER A 100 -7.55 6.56 -17.34
CA SER A 100 -6.64 6.47 -18.50
C SER A 100 -6.23 5.04 -18.82
N ILE A 101 -6.13 4.16 -17.83
CA ILE A 101 -5.82 2.74 -18.02
C ILE A 101 -7.07 1.96 -18.45
N ALA A 102 -8.23 2.21 -17.83
CA ALA A 102 -9.50 1.55 -18.16
C ALA A 102 -9.90 1.76 -19.62
N VAL A 103 -9.76 2.99 -20.14
CA VAL A 103 -10.03 3.28 -21.57
C VAL A 103 -9.05 2.56 -22.48
N LYS A 104 -7.76 2.49 -22.12
CA LYS A 104 -6.76 1.74 -22.89
C LYS A 104 -7.04 0.23 -22.87
N LEU A 105 -7.36 -0.34 -21.71
CA LEU A 105 -7.74 -1.74 -21.57
C LEU A 105 -8.98 -2.05 -22.42
N ARG A 106 -10.01 -1.21 -22.37
CA ARG A 106 -11.24 -1.33 -23.17
C ARG A 106 -11.00 -1.44 -24.68
N GLN A 107 -9.84 -1.02 -25.22
CA GLN A 107 -9.52 -1.22 -26.64
C GLN A 107 -9.26 -2.68 -27.01
N SER A 108 -8.88 -3.54 -26.06
CA SER A 108 -8.72 -4.99 -26.29
C SER A 108 -9.99 -5.80 -26.04
N TYR A 109 -11.14 -5.17 -25.77
CA TYR A 109 -12.41 -5.84 -25.51
C TYR A 109 -13.41 -5.56 -26.62
N LEU A 110 -14.06 -6.61 -27.11
CA LEU A 110 -15.22 -6.53 -27.99
C LEU A 110 -16.47 -6.32 -27.14
N LEU A 111 -17.05 -5.12 -27.18
CA LEU A 111 -18.14 -4.69 -26.30
C LEU A 111 -19.38 -4.25 -27.11
N PRO A 112 -20.61 -4.62 -26.69
CA PRO A 112 -20.93 -5.58 -25.63
C PRO A 112 -20.42 -7.01 -25.87
N PRO A 113 -20.17 -7.78 -24.80
CA PRO A 113 -19.86 -9.21 -24.91
C PRO A 113 -21.05 -9.99 -25.50
N ASN A 114 -20.77 -11.18 -26.06
CA ASN A 114 -21.77 -12.13 -26.58
C ASN A 114 -22.78 -11.58 -27.60
N SER A 115 -22.46 -10.45 -28.23
CA SER A 115 -23.33 -9.73 -29.17
C SER A 115 -22.79 -9.81 -30.60
N ALA A 116 -23.65 -9.62 -31.60
CA ALA A 116 -23.24 -9.62 -33.01
C ALA A 116 -22.27 -8.46 -33.33
N PRO A 117 -21.32 -8.62 -34.27
CA PRO A 117 -20.34 -7.58 -34.61
C PRO A 117 -20.97 -6.23 -34.99
N GLU A 118 -22.16 -6.24 -35.59
CA GLU A 118 -22.93 -5.06 -35.98
C GLU A 118 -23.46 -4.30 -34.76
N ASP A 119 -23.87 -5.01 -33.70
CA ASP A 119 -24.30 -4.43 -32.44
C ASP A 119 -23.11 -4.00 -31.57
N GLN A 120 -22.00 -4.75 -31.62
CA GLN A 120 -20.72 -4.33 -31.04
C GLN A 120 -20.25 -2.99 -31.64
N SER A 121 -20.20 -2.89 -32.97
CA SER A 121 -19.87 -1.64 -33.66
C SER A 121 -20.81 -0.50 -33.28
N ARG A 122 -22.14 -0.75 -33.27
CA ARG A 122 -23.17 0.27 -32.97
C ARG A 122 -23.14 0.76 -31.52
N GLN A 123 -22.81 -0.09 -30.57
CA GLN A 123 -22.84 0.22 -29.13
C GLN A 123 -21.46 0.55 -28.55
N SER A 124 -20.37 0.31 -29.30
CA SER A 124 -18.96 0.48 -28.90
C SER A 124 -18.71 1.71 -28.02
N GLU A 125 -19.19 2.89 -28.42
CA GLU A 125 -18.96 4.14 -27.70
C GLU A 125 -19.82 4.32 -26.43
N MET A 126 -21.00 3.69 -26.35
CA MET A 126 -21.76 3.66 -25.09
C MET A 126 -21.00 2.86 -24.03
N TRP A 127 -20.40 1.73 -24.42
CA TRP A 127 -19.56 0.94 -23.53
C TRP A 127 -18.24 1.63 -23.19
N THR A 128 -17.63 2.39 -24.13
CA THR A 128 -16.52 3.32 -23.83
C THR A 128 -16.90 4.29 -22.70
N ALA A 129 -18.07 4.92 -22.80
CA ALA A 129 -18.54 5.88 -21.82
C ALA A 129 -18.85 5.25 -20.45
N ALA A 130 -19.48 4.07 -20.43
CA ALA A 130 -19.77 3.36 -19.19
C ALA A 130 -18.48 2.92 -18.48
N VAL A 131 -17.43 2.50 -19.20
CA VAL A 131 -16.10 2.24 -18.61
C VAL A 131 -15.52 3.50 -17.98
N ILE A 132 -15.61 4.67 -18.64
CA ILE A 132 -15.11 5.96 -18.10
C ILE A 132 -15.88 6.37 -16.85
N TYR A 133 -17.21 6.28 -16.86
CA TYR A 133 -18.04 6.66 -15.70
C TYR A 133 -17.87 5.68 -14.53
N ALA A 134 -17.75 4.38 -14.80
CA ALA A 134 -17.43 3.38 -13.77
C ALA A 134 -16.05 3.67 -13.15
N ALA A 135 -15.03 3.93 -13.97
CA ALA A 135 -13.69 4.30 -13.50
C ALA A 135 -13.64 5.63 -12.71
N LEU A 136 -14.53 6.60 -12.99
CA LEU A 136 -14.67 7.81 -12.16
C LEU A 136 -15.44 7.57 -10.85
N VAL A 137 -16.31 6.54 -10.80
CA VAL A 137 -17.18 6.27 -9.64
C VAL A 137 -16.59 5.24 -8.66
N HIS A 138 -15.66 4.37 -9.09
CA HIS A 138 -15.17 3.23 -8.30
C HIS A 138 -14.74 3.57 -6.86
N ASP A 139 -14.08 4.72 -6.69
CA ASP A 139 -13.48 5.16 -5.42
C ASP A 139 -14.10 6.44 -4.84
N ILE A 140 -15.06 7.08 -5.51
CA ILE A 140 -15.52 8.42 -5.10
C ILE A 140 -16.16 8.44 -3.72
N ALA A 141 -16.77 7.33 -3.28
CA ALA A 141 -17.41 7.22 -1.97
C ALA A 141 -16.45 7.43 -0.78
N LYS A 142 -15.13 7.27 -0.98
CA LYS A 142 -14.10 7.51 0.06
C LYS A 142 -14.20 8.90 0.68
N ILE A 143 -14.63 9.92 -0.07
CA ILE A 143 -14.83 11.30 0.45
C ILE A 143 -15.99 11.45 1.44
N VAL A 144 -16.77 10.37 1.67
CA VAL A 144 -17.86 10.29 2.65
C VAL A 144 -17.52 9.35 3.80
N VAL A 145 -16.91 8.19 3.49
CA VAL A 145 -16.74 7.08 4.45
C VAL A 145 -15.32 6.90 4.99
N ASP A 146 -14.29 7.24 4.20
CA ASP A 146 -12.88 7.15 4.62
C ASP A 146 -12.39 8.47 5.22
N ILE A 147 -12.89 9.59 4.70
CA ILE A 147 -12.42 10.94 5.00
C ILE A 147 -13.57 11.78 5.58
N GLU A 148 -13.33 12.40 6.73
CA GLU A 148 -14.18 13.47 7.26
C GLU A 148 -13.59 14.82 6.83
N ILE A 149 -14.38 15.59 6.08
CA ILE A 149 -14.01 16.91 5.54
C ILE A 149 -14.75 17.98 6.34
N GLU A 150 -14.04 19.00 6.79
CA GLU A 150 -14.57 20.13 7.56
C GLU A 150 -14.32 21.43 6.81
N VAL A 151 -15.34 22.27 6.69
CA VAL A 151 -15.31 23.55 5.97
C VAL A 151 -15.43 24.72 6.94
N GLN A 152 -14.63 25.77 6.72
CA GLN A 152 -14.43 26.84 7.69
C GLN A 152 -15.73 27.60 7.98
N GLY A 153 -16.23 27.46 9.21
CA GLY A 153 -17.49 28.07 9.66
C GLY A 153 -18.76 27.39 9.14
N GLU A 154 -18.65 26.19 8.55
CA GLU A 154 -19.79 25.39 8.06
C GLU A 154 -19.83 23.97 8.66
N GLY A 155 -18.74 23.50 9.27
CA GLY A 155 -18.67 22.19 9.93
C GLY A 155 -18.40 21.06 8.94
N ARG A 156 -18.93 19.85 9.19
CA ARG A 156 -18.71 18.69 8.32
C ARG A 156 -19.39 18.90 6.95
N TRP A 157 -18.62 18.79 5.89
CA TRP A 157 -19.10 18.82 4.51
C TRP A 157 -19.41 17.41 4.00
N PHE A 158 -20.31 17.35 3.02
CA PHE A 158 -20.67 16.15 2.27
C PHE A 158 -20.89 16.50 0.79
N PRO A 159 -20.71 15.55 -0.16
CA PRO A 159 -20.83 15.82 -1.60
C PRO A 159 -22.15 16.44 -2.05
N TRP A 160 -23.26 16.12 -1.39
CA TRP A 160 -24.58 16.67 -1.68
C TRP A 160 -24.75 18.15 -1.25
N HIS A 161 -23.79 18.75 -0.56
CA HIS A 161 -23.71 20.20 -0.37
C HIS A 161 -23.13 20.93 -1.61
N GLY A 162 -22.65 20.19 -2.62
CA GLY A 162 -21.98 20.72 -3.80
C GLY A 162 -20.52 21.09 -3.54
N THR A 163 -19.89 21.75 -4.52
CA THR A 163 -18.44 22.08 -4.47
C THR A 163 -18.06 22.92 -3.24
N ILE A 164 -16.87 22.66 -2.71
CA ILE A 164 -16.30 23.35 -1.56
C ILE A 164 -15.95 24.80 -1.95
N LYS A 165 -16.50 25.78 -1.23
CA LYS A 165 -16.39 27.23 -1.56
C LYS A 165 -15.59 28.07 -0.56
N LYS A 166 -15.18 27.47 0.55
CA LYS A 166 -14.42 28.09 1.65
C LYS A 166 -13.23 27.19 1.99
N PRO A 167 -12.21 27.70 2.73
CA PRO A 167 -11.12 26.86 3.19
C PRO A 167 -11.64 25.61 3.91
N TYR A 168 -11.00 24.48 3.65
CA TYR A 168 -11.38 23.18 4.19
C TYR A 168 -10.17 22.47 4.81
N ARG A 169 -10.44 21.48 5.64
CA ARG A 169 -9.45 20.53 6.16
C ARG A 169 -10.05 19.13 6.18
N PHE A 170 -9.21 18.11 6.29
CA PHE A 170 -9.67 16.72 6.29
C PHE A 170 -8.92 15.87 7.33
N LYS A 171 -9.54 14.76 7.73
CA LYS A 171 -8.96 13.72 8.59
C LYS A 171 -9.55 12.35 8.25
N TYR A 172 -8.83 11.28 8.53
CA TYR A 172 -9.32 9.92 8.29
C TYR A 172 -10.28 9.43 9.37
N ILE A 173 -11.28 8.67 8.95
CA ILE A 173 -12.28 8.04 9.81
C ILE A 173 -11.73 6.68 10.27
N LYS A 174 -11.53 6.56 11.60
CA LYS A 174 -10.87 5.40 12.22
C LYS A 174 -11.71 4.12 12.19
N ASN A 175 -13.02 4.25 12.29
CA ASN A 175 -13.98 3.14 12.32
C ASN A 175 -14.89 3.22 11.07
N ARG A 176 -14.28 3.24 9.88
CA ARG A 176 -14.99 3.31 8.60
C ARG A 176 -15.64 1.98 8.24
N ASP A 177 -16.85 2.03 7.68
CA ASP A 177 -17.48 0.86 7.06
C ASP A 177 -17.03 0.74 5.61
N TYR A 178 -16.12 -0.21 5.36
CA TYR A 178 -15.61 -0.52 4.03
C TYR A 178 -16.71 -0.97 3.05
N ASN A 179 -17.82 -1.56 3.53
CA ASN A 179 -18.91 -1.99 2.64
C ASN A 179 -19.69 -0.78 2.11
N LEU A 180 -19.80 0.28 2.91
CA LEU A 180 -20.53 1.51 2.57
C LEU A 180 -19.83 2.32 1.46
N HIS A 181 -18.51 2.18 1.27
CA HIS A 181 -17.78 2.68 0.09
C HIS A 181 -18.46 2.15 -1.18
N HIS A 182 -18.53 0.83 -1.34
CA HIS A 182 -19.00 0.19 -2.57
C HIS A 182 -20.42 0.62 -2.96
N VAL A 183 -21.32 0.81 -1.97
CA VAL A 183 -22.72 1.15 -2.21
C VAL A 183 -22.96 2.65 -2.49
N MET A 184 -22.19 3.54 -1.86
CA MET A 184 -22.42 5.00 -1.96
C MET A 184 -21.96 5.62 -3.29
N GLY A 185 -21.28 4.86 -4.16
CA GLY A 185 -20.82 5.31 -5.48
C GLY A 185 -21.95 5.88 -6.35
N ALA A 186 -23.10 5.21 -6.42
CA ALA A 186 -24.23 5.59 -7.27
C ALA A 186 -24.83 6.96 -6.91
N MET A 187 -24.91 7.28 -5.61
CA MET A 187 -25.41 8.56 -5.13
C MET A 187 -24.56 9.72 -5.67
N ILE A 188 -23.23 9.59 -5.58
CA ILE A 188 -22.29 10.63 -6.03
C ILE A 188 -22.11 10.60 -7.56
N GLY A 189 -22.20 9.42 -8.18
CA GLY A 189 -22.19 9.24 -9.63
C GLY A 189 -23.29 10.03 -10.34
N SER A 190 -24.47 10.18 -9.71
CA SER A 190 -25.56 11.03 -10.23
C SER A 190 -25.18 12.52 -10.36
N TYR A 191 -24.24 13.01 -9.56
CA TYR A 191 -23.67 14.35 -9.68
C TYR A 191 -22.51 14.39 -10.68
N LEU A 192 -21.61 13.40 -10.65
CA LEU A 192 -20.45 13.37 -11.55
C LEU A 192 -20.83 13.25 -13.02
N ILE A 193 -21.70 12.30 -13.36
CA ILE A 193 -22.01 11.96 -14.75
C ILE A 193 -22.90 13.05 -15.35
N PRO A 194 -22.57 13.62 -16.54
CA PRO A 194 -23.44 14.57 -17.21
C PRO A 194 -24.80 13.96 -17.55
N ILE A 195 -25.88 14.71 -17.36
CA ILE A 195 -27.24 14.27 -17.69
C ILE A 195 -27.40 13.91 -19.18
N THR A 196 -26.61 14.53 -20.05
CA THR A 196 -26.46 14.16 -21.47
C THR A 196 -25.89 12.76 -21.66
N GLY A 197 -24.93 12.35 -20.82
CA GLY A 197 -24.37 11.00 -20.79
C GLY A 197 -25.35 9.97 -20.24
N LEU A 198 -26.01 10.26 -19.11
CA LEU A 198 -27.04 9.38 -18.54
C LEU A 198 -28.21 9.15 -19.53
N ASN A 199 -28.75 10.22 -20.12
CA ASN A 199 -29.83 10.16 -21.11
C ASN A 199 -29.42 9.51 -22.43
N TRP A 200 -28.13 9.37 -22.70
CA TRP A 200 -27.62 8.65 -23.87
C TRP A 200 -27.43 7.16 -23.59
N LEU A 201 -26.83 6.82 -22.44
CA LEU A 201 -26.69 5.42 -22.00
C LEU A 201 -28.05 4.76 -21.75
N ALA A 202 -29.01 5.47 -21.15
CA ALA A 202 -30.36 4.97 -20.89
C ALA A 202 -31.18 4.63 -22.16
N LYS A 203 -30.63 4.82 -23.37
CA LYS A 203 -31.19 4.31 -24.63
C LYS A 203 -30.86 2.84 -24.89
N ASN A 204 -29.93 2.26 -24.13
CA ASN A 204 -29.58 0.85 -24.14
C ASN A 204 -29.61 0.32 -22.70
N ASN A 205 -30.52 -0.62 -22.43
CA ASN A 205 -30.73 -1.09 -21.06
C ASN A 205 -29.51 -1.82 -20.51
N ASP A 206 -28.77 -2.57 -21.34
CA ASP A 206 -27.70 -3.46 -20.88
C ASP A 206 -26.49 -2.67 -20.35
N VAL A 207 -26.03 -1.67 -21.11
CA VAL A 207 -24.93 -0.78 -20.71
C VAL A 207 -25.31 0.12 -19.53
N PHE A 208 -26.57 0.57 -19.49
CA PHE A 208 -27.09 1.39 -18.39
C PHE A 208 -27.19 0.58 -17.09
N ASN A 209 -27.78 -0.63 -17.16
CA ASN A 209 -27.89 -1.54 -16.02
C ASN A 209 -26.50 -1.94 -15.49
N ALA A 210 -25.55 -2.28 -16.38
CA ALA A 210 -24.19 -2.61 -15.98
C ALA A 210 -23.52 -1.46 -15.21
N LEU A 211 -23.67 -0.21 -15.67
CA LEU A 211 -23.13 0.97 -14.99
C LEU A 211 -23.83 1.24 -13.65
N MET A 212 -25.16 1.10 -13.58
CA MET A 212 -25.91 1.29 -12.33
C MET A 212 -25.57 0.22 -11.29
N TYR A 213 -25.44 -1.05 -11.69
CA TYR A 213 -24.99 -2.13 -10.81
C TYR A 213 -23.55 -1.89 -10.32
N PHE A 214 -22.62 -1.51 -11.21
CA PHE A 214 -21.25 -1.16 -10.80
C PHE A 214 -21.24 -0.04 -9.75
N ALA A 215 -21.97 1.04 -10.01
CA ALA A 215 -22.00 2.21 -9.14
C ALA A 215 -22.64 1.93 -7.77
N ALA A 216 -23.56 0.96 -7.69
CA ALA A 216 -24.19 0.50 -6.45
C ALA A 216 -23.40 -0.59 -5.71
N GLY A 217 -22.20 -0.96 -6.17
CA GLY A 217 -21.35 -1.99 -5.55
C GLY A 217 -21.71 -3.43 -5.93
N HIS A 218 -22.70 -3.63 -6.81
CA HIS A 218 -23.04 -4.93 -7.39
C HIS A 218 -22.09 -5.27 -8.56
N TYR A 219 -20.81 -5.40 -8.22
CA TYR A 219 -19.74 -5.74 -9.16
C TYR A 219 -20.03 -7.05 -9.92
N ASP A 220 -20.63 -8.02 -9.23
CA ASP A 220 -21.16 -9.29 -9.75
C ASP A 220 -22.12 -9.10 -10.95
N LYS A 221 -23.00 -8.09 -10.89
CA LYS A 221 -24.02 -7.81 -11.92
C LYS A 221 -23.57 -6.82 -12.98
N SER A 222 -22.43 -6.16 -12.79
CA SER A 222 -21.85 -5.23 -13.76
C SER A 222 -21.00 -5.89 -14.86
N GLY A 223 -20.64 -7.16 -14.66
CA GLY A 223 -19.88 -7.96 -15.61
C GLY A 223 -18.57 -7.32 -16.05
N VAL A 224 -18.39 -7.16 -17.36
CA VAL A 224 -17.14 -6.68 -17.98
C VAL A 224 -16.72 -5.26 -17.55
N LEU A 225 -17.65 -4.42 -17.05
CA LEU A 225 -17.27 -3.12 -16.47
C LEU A 225 -16.44 -3.31 -15.20
N SER A 226 -16.82 -4.24 -14.31
CA SER A 226 -16.01 -4.54 -13.13
C SER A 226 -14.67 -5.15 -13.48
N GLU A 227 -14.60 -6.05 -14.47
CA GLU A 227 -13.34 -6.64 -14.91
C GLU A 227 -12.36 -5.56 -15.40
N ILE A 228 -12.80 -4.68 -16.31
CA ILE A 228 -11.95 -3.62 -16.88
C ILE A 228 -11.50 -2.63 -15.80
N VAL A 229 -12.39 -2.22 -14.89
CA VAL A 229 -12.05 -1.21 -13.86
C VAL A 229 -11.18 -1.80 -12.74
N GLN A 230 -11.45 -3.02 -12.26
CA GLN A 230 -10.57 -3.68 -11.27
C GLN A 230 -9.17 -3.93 -11.85
N LYS A 231 -9.08 -4.34 -13.12
CA LYS A 231 -7.81 -4.52 -13.83
C LYS A 231 -7.08 -3.19 -14.04
N ALA A 232 -7.79 -2.09 -14.24
CA ALA A 232 -7.21 -0.75 -14.33
C ALA A 232 -6.65 -0.25 -12.99
N ASP A 233 -7.38 -0.45 -11.89
CA ASP A 233 -6.96 -0.13 -10.52
C ASP A 233 -5.72 -0.93 -10.08
N GLN A 234 -5.73 -2.25 -10.30
CA GLN A 234 -4.54 -3.09 -10.09
C GLN A 234 -3.34 -2.62 -10.93
N THR A 235 -3.60 -2.10 -12.13
CA THR A 235 -2.56 -1.65 -13.06
C THR A 235 -2.00 -0.26 -12.73
N SER A 236 -2.76 0.69 -12.16
CA SER A 236 -2.19 1.97 -11.70
C SER A 236 -1.18 1.73 -10.58
N VAL A 237 -1.57 0.91 -9.59
CA VAL A 237 -0.69 0.45 -8.50
C VAL A 237 0.55 -0.26 -9.05
N ALA A 238 0.39 -1.22 -9.98
CA ALA A 238 1.51 -1.98 -10.54
C ALA A 238 2.47 -1.14 -11.42
N GLN A 239 1.96 -0.17 -12.19
CA GLN A 239 2.80 0.72 -12.99
C GLN A 239 3.65 1.65 -12.11
N PHE A 240 3.12 2.10 -10.97
CA PHE A 240 3.89 2.90 -10.01
C PHE A 240 4.96 2.07 -9.26
N LEU A 241 4.70 0.79 -8.99
CA LEU A 241 5.66 -0.14 -8.38
C LEU A 241 6.83 -0.51 -9.32
N GLY A 242 6.66 -0.30 -10.63
CA GLY A 242 7.75 -0.29 -11.61
C GLY A 242 8.20 -1.65 -12.14
N GLY A 243 7.28 -2.61 -12.30
CA GLY A 243 7.53 -3.92 -12.93
C GLY A 243 8.43 -4.89 -12.16
N ASP A 244 8.97 -4.46 -11.01
CA ASP A 244 9.82 -5.24 -10.15
C ASP A 244 8.98 -6.27 -9.38
N VAL A 245 8.96 -7.52 -9.85
CA VAL A 245 8.18 -8.62 -9.26
C VAL A 245 8.58 -8.87 -7.80
N SER A 246 9.81 -8.52 -7.39
CA SER A 246 10.25 -8.57 -5.99
C SER A 246 9.64 -7.47 -5.09
N LYS A 247 9.04 -6.44 -5.70
CA LYS A 247 8.18 -5.45 -5.04
C LYS A 247 6.70 -5.80 -5.09
N ILE A 248 6.34 -7.01 -5.54
CA ILE A 248 5.12 -7.65 -5.07
C ILE A 248 5.35 -8.03 -3.59
N GLN A 249 5.29 -7.02 -2.72
CA GLN A 249 4.44 -7.20 -1.56
C GLN A 249 3.07 -7.52 -2.14
N GLN A 250 2.63 -8.77 -2.00
CA GLN A 250 1.22 -9.09 -2.13
C GLN A 250 0.46 -8.05 -1.31
N PRO A 251 -0.72 -7.56 -1.76
CA PRO A 251 -1.47 -6.57 -1.01
C PRO A 251 -1.54 -7.05 0.43
N THR A 252 -1.00 -6.25 1.36
CA THR A 252 -0.78 -6.66 2.75
C THR A 252 -2.13 -6.67 3.44
N ARG A 253 -2.92 -7.70 3.10
CA ARG A 253 -4.15 -8.13 3.74
C ARG A 253 -3.88 -7.97 5.22
N SER A 254 -4.62 -7.07 5.85
CA SER A 254 -4.42 -6.76 7.26
C SER A 254 -4.44 -8.06 8.07
N LEU A 255 -3.70 -8.11 9.19
CA LEU A 255 -3.60 -9.33 9.99
C LEU A 255 -4.98 -9.92 10.31
N SER A 256 -5.97 -9.06 10.52
CA SER A 256 -7.39 -9.41 10.66
C SER A 256 -8.04 -10.02 9.40
N GLN A 257 -7.81 -9.50 8.21
CA GLN A 257 -8.24 -10.13 6.95
C GLN A 257 -7.56 -11.49 6.74
N GLN A 258 -6.27 -11.61 7.07
CA GLN A 258 -5.53 -12.88 6.97
C GLN A 258 -6.07 -13.90 7.98
N ILE A 259 -6.32 -13.50 9.23
CA ILE A 259 -7.01 -14.30 10.25
C ILE A 259 -8.38 -14.76 9.76
N LEU A 260 -9.18 -13.89 9.13
CA LEU A 260 -10.52 -14.26 8.66
C LEU A 260 -10.45 -15.27 7.49
N ILE A 261 -9.47 -15.15 6.61
CA ILE A 261 -9.20 -16.13 5.54
C ILE A 261 -8.74 -17.47 6.13
N ALA A 262 -7.82 -17.45 7.09
CA ALA A 262 -7.37 -18.64 7.81
C ALA A 262 -8.55 -19.33 8.52
N LEU A 263 -9.38 -18.58 9.26
CA LEU A 263 -10.58 -19.12 9.91
C LEU A 263 -11.54 -19.77 8.91
N ARG A 264 -11.82 -19.13 7.76
CA ARG A 264 -12.68 -19.72 6.72
C ARG A 264 -12.11 -21.02 6.16
N TYR A 265 -10.83 -21.03 5.78
CA TYR A 265 -10.16 -22.23 5.28
C TYR A 265 -10.20 -23.37 6.32
N LEU A 266 -9.86 -23.07 7.56
CA LEU A 266 -9.85 -24.04 8.66
C LEU A 266 -11.26 -24.57 8.96
N LEU A 267 -12.30 -23.74 8.93
CA LEU A 267 -13.70 -24.16 9.12
C LEU A 267 -14.26 -25.02 7.98
N GLU A 268 -13.60 -25.02 6.82
CA GLU A 268 -13.97 -25.81 5.64
C GLU A 268 -13.15 -27.12 5.53
N HIS A 269 -11.90 -27.14 6.03
CA HIS A 269 -10.95 -28.25 5.81
C HIS A 269 -10.42 -28.95 7.08
N GLU A 270 -10.40 -28.30 8.26
CA GLU A 270 -9.66 -28.78 9.45
C GLU A 270 -10.42 -28.78 10.77
N LEU A 271 -11.48 -27.98 10.93
CA LEU A 271 -12.18 -27.79 12.21
C LEU A 271 -13.49 -28.58 12.22
N GLN A 272 -13.62 -29.53 13.15
CA GLN A 272 -14.83 -30.34 13.26
C GLN A 272 -15.90 -29.64 14.11
N LEU A 273 -16.98 -29.21 13.47
CA LEU A 273 -18.11 -28.56 14.14
C LEU A 273 -19.20 -29.56 14.54
N ASN A 274 -19.92 -29.25 15.62
CA ASN A 274 -21.20 -29.87 15.99
C ASN A 274 -21.19 -31.39 16.29
N ASN A 275 -20.04 -31.98 16.60
CA ASN A 275 -19.91 -33.40 16.95
C ASN A 275 -20.73 -33.76 18.21
N SER A 276 -21.74 -34.63 18.03
CA SER A 276 -22.74 -34.98 19.06
C SER A 276 -22.25 -35.88 20.21
N LYS A 277 -20.96 -36.23 20.23
CA LYS A 277 -20.32 -37.07 21.28
C LYS A 277 -19.05 -36.42 21.86
N GLY A 278 -18.87 -35.11 21.66
CA GLY A 278 -17.64 -34.39 21.97
C GLY A 278 -16.60 -34.49 20.85
N GLY A 279 -15.41 -33.94 21.08
CA GLY A 279 -14.36 -33.88 20.07
C GLY A 279 -14.61 -32.86 18.94
N SER A 280 -15.26 -31.74 19.26
CA SER A 280 -15.44 -30.62 18.32
C SER A 280 -14.49 -29.47 18.60
N ASP A 281 -14.00 -28.84 17.53
CA ASP A 281 -13.28 -27.56 17.57
C ASP A 281 -14.24 -26.36 17.71
N GLY A 282 -15.54 -26.56 17.48
CA GLY A 282 -16.55 -25.52 17.67
C GLY A 282 -18.00 -25.98 17.52
N TRP A 283 -18.92 -25.05 17.79
CA TRP A 283 -20.37 -25.26 17.77
C TRP A 283 -21.09 -24.07 17.11
N LEU A 284 -21.98 -24.33 16.16
CA LEU A 284 -22.79 -23.32 15.48
C LEU A 284 -24.22 -23.33 16.03
N THR A 285 -24.58 -22.31 16.81
CA THR A 285 -25.96 -22.01 17.21
C THR A 285 -26.65 -21.13 16.17
N ASP A 286 -27.95 -20.90 16.35
CA ASP A 286 -28.75 -19.98 15.53
C ASP A 286 -28.24 -18.53 15.60
N ASP A 287 -27.75 -18.11 16.77
CA ASP A 287 -27.22 -16.76 17.01
C ASP A 287 -25.72 -16.60 16.72
N SER A 288 -24.90 -17.65 16.83
CA SER A 288 -23.44 -17.53 16.94
C SER A 288 -22.64 -18.78 16.59
N LEU A 289 -21.41 -18.56 16.13
CA LEU A 289 -20.38 -19.59 16.01
C LEU A 289 -19.44 -19.51 17.22
N TRP A 290 -19.31 -20.62 17.94
CA TRP A 290 -18.51 -20.73 19.15
C TRP A 290 -17.29 -21.63 18.89
N LEU A 291 -16.07 -21.08 18.95
CA LEU A 291 -14.84 -21.78 18.58
C LEU A 291 -13.89 -21.99 19.76
N MET A 292 -13.21 -23.13 19.85
CA MET A 292 -12.30 -23.47 20.95
C MET A 292 -11.09 -22.53 20.99
N SER A 293 -10.99 -21.68 22.03
CA SER A 293 -10.15 -20.48 21.98
C SER A 293 -8.65 -20.77 21.86
N LYS A 294 -8.15 -21.85 22.46
CA LYS A 294 -6.76 -22.26 22.30
C LYS A 294 -6.52 -22.94 20.95
N THR A 295 -7.22 -24.04 20.70
CA THR A 295 -7.00 -24.91 19.53
C THR A 295 -7.13 -24.14 18.20
N VAL A 296 -8.17 -23.32 18.07
CA VAL A 296 -8.40 -22.56 16.83
C VAL A 296 -7.39 -21.43 16.66
N THR A 297 -6.99 -20.74 17.73
CA THR A 297 -5.92 -19.72 17.67
C THR A 297 -4.57 -20.31 17.31
N ASP A 298 -4.26 -21.51 17.81
CA ASP A 298 -3.00 -22.20 17.52
C ASP A 298 -2.99 -22.74 16.07
N LYS A 299 -4.11 -23.31 15.57
CA LYS A 299 -4.29 -23.66 14.14
C LYS A 299 -4.21 -22.44 13.23
N VAL A 300 -4.90 -21.33 13.56
CA VAL A 300 -4.82 -20.05 12.80
C VAL A 300 -3.39 -19.53 12.75
N ARG A 301 -2.64 -19.55 13.86
CA ARG A 301 -1.23 -19.15 13.86
C ARG A 301 -0.38 -20.05 12.98
N ALA A 302 -0.55 -21.37 13.06
CA ALA A 302 0.21 -22.32 12.25
C ALA A 302 -0.01 -22.09 10.75
N TYR A 303 -1.27 -21.98 10.32
CA TYR A 303 -1.64 -21.66 8.94
C TYR A 303 -1.01 -20.33 8.48
N LEU A 304 -1.13 -19.27 9.28
CA LEU A 304 -0.57 -17.95 8.91
C LEU A 304 0.96 -17.96 8.82
N LEU A 305 1.66 -18.65 9.74
CA LEU A 305 3.12 -18.81 9.66
C LEU A 305 3.53 -19.61 8.42
N GLN A 306 2.77 -20.64 8.03
CA GLN A 306 2.99 -21.39 6.78
C GLN A 306 2.82 -20.51 5.53
N GLN A 307 1.88 -19.55 5.57
CA GLN A 307 1.70 -18.52 4.53
C GLN A 307 2.73 -17.36 4.62
N GLY A 308 3.79 -17.49 5.43
CA GLY A 308 4.84 -16.48 5.57
C GLY A 308 4.44 -15.21 6.33
N VAL A 309 3.28 -15.21 6.99
CA VAL A 309 2.79 -14.05 7.76
C VAL A 309 3.50 -13.97 9.11
N ASN A 310 3.94 -12.78 9.50
CA ASN A 310 4.48 -12.53 10.83
C ASN A 310 3.33 -12.36 11.85
N VAL A 311 3.16 -13.33 12.76
CA VAL A 311 2.04 -13.41 13.72
C VAL A 311 2.55 -13.34 15.16
N PRO A 312 1.84 -12.67 16.08
CA PRO A 312 2.17 -12.72 17.51
C PRO A 312 2.29 -14.14 18.08
N SER A 313 3.42 -14.41 18.77
CA SER A 313 3.70 -15.69 19.43
C SER A 313 2.82 -15.97 20.65
N GLN A 314 2.16 -14.95 21.21
CA GLN A 314 1.27 -15.05 22.37
C GLN A 314 -0.20 -15.10 21.92
N ASN A 315 -1.00 -16.03 22.46
CA ASN A 315 -2.43 -16.16 22.11
C ASN A 315 -3.22 -14.91 22.52
N SER A 316 -2.89 -14.29 23.67
CA SER A 316 -3.46 -13.01 24.13
C SER A 316 -3.45 -11.95 23.03
N ARG A 317 -2.29 -11.68 22.43
CA ARG A 317 -2.17 -10.69 21.35
C ARG A 317 -2.97 -11.03 20.11
N LEU A 318 -3.18 -12.32 19.79
CA LEU A 318 -4.05 -12.68 18.67
C LEU A 318 -5.54 -12.48 19.01
N PHE A 319 -5.93 -12.70 20.27
CA PHE A 319 -7.26 -12.32 20.76
C PHE A 319 -7.45 -10.80 20.72
N ASP A 320 -6.47 -10.01 21.16
CA ASP A 320 -6.51 -8.54 21.13
C ASP A 320 -6.73 -8.01 19.69
N GLU A 321 -6.01 -8.57 18.70
CA GLU A 321 -6.16 -8.24 17.28
C GLU A 321 -7.49 -8.75 16.66
N MET A 322 -8.01 -9.88 17.15
CA MET A 322 -9.35 -10.36 16.76
C MET A 322 -10.46 -9.48 17.34
N GLN A 323 -10.30 -8.91 18.55
CA GLN A 323 -11.25 -7.96 19.15
C GLN A 323 -11.16 -6.59 18.49
N SER A 324 -9.95 -6.03 18.30
CA SER A 324 -9.73 -4.70 17.74
C SER A 324 -10.36 -4.54 16.34
N HIS A 325 -10.33 -5.60 15.55
CA HIS A 325 -10.91 -5.68 14.21
C HIS A 325 -12.32 -6.30 14.17
N ASN A 326 -12.97 -6.51 15.32
CA ASN A 326 -14.33 -7.05 15.44
C ASN A 326 -14.55 -8.40 14.72
N ILE A 327 -13.54 -9.28 14.68
CA ILE A 327 -13.69 -10.65 14.18
C ILE A 327 -14.53 -11.45 15.18
N ILE A 328 -14.10 -11.42 16.45
CA ILE A 328 -14.81 -12.03 17.58
C ILE A 328 -15.64 -11.00 18.34
N GLU A 329 -16.62 -11.47 19.10
CA GLU A 329 -17.44 -10.66 19.99
C GLU A 329 -16.88 -10.70 21.43
N SER A 330 -16.60 -9.53 21.99
CA SER A 330 -16.21 -9.40 23.39
C SER A 330 -17.32 -9.84 24.36
N THR A 331 -16.92 -10.43 25.49
CA THR A 331 -17.77 -10.52 26.68
C THR A 331 -18.20 -9.12 27.18
N PRO A 332 -19.22 -9.02 28.07
CA PRO A 332 -19.61 -7.74 28.68
C PRO A 332 -18.48 -7.02 29.45
N GLU A 333 -17.46 -7.75 29.89
CA GLU A 333 -16.24 -7.23 30.55
C GLU A 333 -15.14 -6.82 29.55
N ASN A 334 -15.46 -6.78 28.25
CA ASN A 334 -14.56 -6.55 27.13
C ASN A 334 -13.40 -7.57 26.96
N LYS A 335 -13.49 -8.76 27.56
CA LYS A 335 -12.54 -9.88 27.35
C LYS A 335 -12.94 -10.71 26.13
N ALA A 336 -11.96 -11.22 25.37
CA ALA A 336 -12.17 -12.10 24.20
C ALA A 336 -12.78 -13.48 24.51
N ILE A 337 -12.43 -14.05 25.67
CA ILE A 337 -12.72 -15.46 25.99
C ILE A 337 -14.03 -15.55 26.77
N TRP A 338 -14.92 -16.41 26.29
CA TRP A 338 -16.15 -16.80 26.96
C TRP A 338 -15.95 -18.14 27.66
N HIS A 339 -16.45 -18.27 28.89
CA HIS A 339 -16.55 -19.57 29.56
C HIS A 339 -17.94 -20.15 29.30
N CYS A 340 -18.02 -21.31 28.64
CA CYS A 340 -19.30 -21.88 28.22
C CYS A 340 -19.43 -23.36 28.64
N LYS A 341 -20.63 -23.74 29.07
CA LYS A 341 -21.08 -25.13 29.22
C LYS A 341 -21.90 -25.53 28.01
N ILE A 342 -21.76 -26.78 27.60
CA ILE A 342 -22.35 -27.33 26.37
C ILE A 342 -23.20 -28.54 26.74
N SER A 343 -24.41 -28.62 26.20
CA SER A 343 -25.31 -29.75 26.39
C SER A 343 -25.84 -30.18 25.03
N SER A 344 -25.52 -31.41 24.60
CA SER A 344 -26.04 -32.00 23.37
C SER A 344 -27.30 -32.80 23.64
N ASN A 345 -28.28 -32.75 22.74
CA ASN A 345 -29.52 -33.53 22.83
C ASN A 345 -29.31 -35.05 22.71
N SER A 346 -28.07 -35.49 22.42
CA SER A 346 -27.60 -36.89 22.54
C SER A 346 -27.37 -37.35 23.99
N GLY A 347 -27.47 -36.46 24.97
CA GLY A 347 -27.11 -36.72 26.38
C GLY A 347 -25.64 -36.45 26.71
N TRP A 348 -24.83 -35.96 25.76
CA TRP A 348 -23.46 -35.52 26.04
C TRP A 348 -23.44 -34.12 26.67
N GLN A 349 -23.12 -34.05 27.96
CA GLN A 349 -22.97 -32.81 28.72
C GLN A 349 -21.73 -32.90 29.65
N PRO A 350 -20.57 -32.35 29.26
CA PRO A 350 -19.39 -32.32 30.12
C PRO A 350 -19.57 -31.39 31.32
N GLU A 351 -19.05 -31.81 32.47
CA GLU A 351 -19.10 -31.05 33.74
C GLU A 351 -18.29 -29.74 33.67
N ASN A 352 -17.19 -29.76 32.91
CA ASN A 352 -16.25 -28.66 32.78
C ASN A 352 -16.67 -27.64 31.71
N SER A 353 -16.57 -26.36 32.07
CA SER A 353 -16.71 -25.21 31.18
C SER A 353 -15.54 -25.10 30.19
N PHE A 354 -15.80 -24.98 28.90
CA PHE A 354 -14.79 -24.69 27.88
C PHE A 354 -14.51 -23.19 27.75
N THR A 355 -13.33 -22.85 27.23
CA THR A 355 -12.95 -21.49 26.84
C THR A 355 -13.20 -21.30 25.35
N LEU A 356 -14.21 -20.51 24.97
CA LEU A 356 -14.65 -20.32 23.59
C LEU A 356 -14.47 -18.86 23.14
N LEU A 357 -14.34 -18.68 21.82
CA LEU A 357 -14.48 -17.41 21.12
C LEU A 357 -15.87 -17.36 20.49
N LYS A 358 -16.56 -16.22 20.60
CA LYS A 358 -17.87 -15.99 19.98
C LYS A 358 -17.69 -15.23 18.66
N LEU A 359 -18.27 -15.72 17.56
CA LEU A 359 -18.22 -15.10 16.24
C LEU A 359 -19.62 -15.03 15.64
N SER A 360 -19.94 -13.92 14.96
CA SER A 360 -21.16 -13.83 14.16
C SER A 360 -21.04 -14.69 12.88
N PRO A 361 -21.97 -15.61 12.58
CA PRO A 361 -21.83 -16.54 11.44
C PRO A 361 -21.78 -15.85 10.07
N SER A 362 -22.30 -14.63 9.94
CA SER A 362 -22.23 -13.82 8.71
C SER A 362 -20.82 -13.32 8.38
N LYS A 363 -19.91 -13.27 9.37
CA LYS A 363 -18.49 -12.93 9.13
C LYS A 363 -17.75 -14.08 8.46
N ILE A 364 -18.13 -15.33 8.78
CA ILE A 364 -17.57 -16.53 8.15
C ILE A 364 -18.28 -16.81 6.81
N TRP A 365 -19.59 -17.10 6.85
CA TRP A 365 -20.37 -17.54 5.69
C TRP A 365 -21.27 -16.42 5.16
N THR A 366 -20.89 -15.90 3.98
CA THR A 366 -21.61 -14.83 3.27
C THR A 366 -22.96 -15.29 2.71
N ASN A 367 -23.04 -16.54 2.24
CA ASN A 367 -24.31 -17.18 1.87
C ASN A 367 -24.77 -18.12 3.01
N ILE A 368 -26.08 -18.19 3.23
CA ILE A 368 -26.68 -19.06 4.27
C ILE A 368 -26.57 -20.54 3.86
N GLU A 369 -26.66 -20.85 2.57
CA GLU A 369 -26.58 -22.22 2.03
C GLU A 369 -25.20 -22.87 2.19
N GLN A 370 -24.16 -22.09 2.51
CA GLN A 370 -22.80 -22.57 2.78
C GLN A 370 -22.57 -22.91 4.27
N ARG A 371 -23.58 -22.73 5.12
CA ARG A 371 -23.45 -22.99 6.56
C ARG A 371 -23.67 -24.48 6.87
N PRO A 372 -22.84 -25.08 7.74
CA PRO A 372 -23.12 -26.39 8.31
C PRO A 372 -24.48 -26.45 9.04
N GLU A 373 -25.03 -27.65 9.20
CA GLU A 373 -26.22 -27.89 10.04
C GLU A 373 -26.00 -27.34 11.46
N LEU A 374 -27.04 -26.76 12.07
CA LEU A 374 -26.94 -26.19 13.42
C LEU A 374 -26.69 -27.27 14.48
N PHE A 375 -26.02 -26.89 15.57
CA PHE A 375 -25.76 -27.79 16.68
C PHE A 375 -27.06 -28.26 17.33
N ASN A 376 -27.27 -29.58 17.40
CA ASN A 376 -28.41 -30.20 18.06
C ASN A 376 -28.20 -30.25 19.59
N GLY A 377 -28.24 -29.07 20.21
CA GLY A 377 -27.96 -28.83 21.62
C GLY A 377 -27.89 -27.35 21.96
N THR A 378 -27.41 -27.01 23.16
CA THR A 378 -27.31 -25.63 23.65
C THR A 378 -25.89 -25.31 24.14
N VAL A 379 -25.42 -24.11 23.82
CA VAL A 379 -24.22 -23.49 24.39
C VAL A 379 -24.67 -22.42 25.38
N THR A 380 -24.22 -22.50 26.64
CA THR A 380 -24.65 -21.61 27.73
C THR A 380 -23.44 -20.98 28.40
N VAL A 381 -23.47 -19.66 28.62
CA VAL A 381 -22.36 -18.93 29.24
C VAL A 381 -22.36 -19.16 30.75
N ASP A 382 -21.22 -19.56 31.30
CA ASP A 382 -21.01 -19.79 32.72
C ASP A 382 -20.62 -18.48 33.43
N ILE A 383 -21.65 -17.72 33.83
CA ILE A 383 -21.56 -16.43 34.49
C ILE A 383 -20.73 -16.51 35.80
N SER A 384 -20.56 -17.70 36.39
CA SER A 384 -19.76 -17.88 37.62
C SER A 384 -18.25 -17.72 37.41
N LYS A 385 -17.74 -17.80 36.17
CA LYS A 385 -16.30 -17.80 35.87
C LYS A 385 -15.79 -16.60 35.08
N THR A 386 -16.65 -15.72 34.55
CA THR A 386 -16.18 -14.54 33.79
C THR A 386 -15.45 -13.52 34.68
N GLY A 387 -15.83 -13.41 35.95
CA GLY A 387 -15.37 -12.36 36.87
C GLY A 387 -14.14 -12.66 37.73
N SER A 388 -13.42 -13.78 37.52
CA SER A 388 -12.18 -14.11 38.27
C SER A 388 -10.92 -13.83 37.45
N GLU A 389 -9.98 -13.08 38.03
CA GLU A 389 -8.62 -12.95 37.51
C GLU A 389 -7.84 -14.25 37.74
N ASP A 390 -7.05 -14.71 36.77
CA ASP A 390 -5.96 -15.65 37.06
C ASP A 390 -4.86 -15.61 35.99
N THR A 391 -3.60 -15.68 36.42
CA THR A 391 -2.41 -15.70 35.55
C THR A 391 -1.98 -17.14 35.30
N VAL A 392 -1.94 -17.58 34.04
CA VAL A 392 -1.57 -18.96 33.70
C VAL A 392 -0.07 -19.07 33.40
N ASP A 393 0.65 -19.67 34.36
CA ASP A 393 2.02 -20.15 34.21
C ASP A 393 2.08 -21.37 33.27
N ILE A 394 3.22 -21.60 32.60
CA ILE A 394 3.38 -22.73 31.66
C ILE A 394 4.58 -23.60 32.07
N SER A 395 4.31 -24.82 32.56
CA SER A 395 5.37 -25.81 32.80
C SER A 395 4.94 -27.25 32.47
N LYS A 396 5.61 -27.82 31.45
CA LYS A 396 6.00 -29.24 31.26
C LYS A 396 4.98 -30.38 31.48
N THR A 397 4.79 -31.16 30.41
CA THR A 397 4.96 -32.63 30.41
C THR A 397 5.61 -33.09 29.10
N GLY A 398 6.33 -34.21 29.13
CA GLY A 398 6.79 -34.92 27.92
C GLY A 398 5.70 -35.81 27.31
N SER A 399 6.01 -36.77 26.42
CA SER A 399 7.34 -37.31 26.09
C SER A 399 7.48 -37.80 24.64
N GLU A 400 8.75 -38.03 24.31
CA GLU A 400 9.35 -38.72 23.16
C GLU A 400 8.60 -39.95 22.60
N ASP A 401 8.79 -40.20 21.30
CA ASP A 401 9.31 -41.50 20.84
C ASP A 401 10.09 -41.34 19.51
N THR A 402 11.06 -42.21 19.21
CA THR A 402 12.03 -42.01 18.10
C THR A 402 12.34 -43.27 17.29
N VAL A 403 12.47 -43.15 15.96
CA VAL A 403 13.18 -44.13 15.11
C VAL A 403 14.00 -43.38 14.03
N ASP A 404 15.22 -43.87 13.76
CA ASP A 404 16.22 -43.40 12.77
C ASP A 404 16.47 -44.51 11.73
N ILE A 405 17.05 -44.18 10.55
CA ILE A 405 17.91 -45.06 9.71
C ILE A 405 18.52 -44.29 8.50
N SER A 406 19.74 -43.82 8.71
CA SER A 406 20.92 -43.78 7.79
C SER A 406 20.79 -43.79 6.24
N LYS A 407 21.27 -42.68 5.63
CA LYS A 407 22.35 -42.55 4.62
C LYS A 407 22.54 -43.58 3.47
N THR A 408 22.65 -43.06 2.24
CA THR A 408 23.92 -43.07 1.42
C THR A 408 23.84 -42.14 0.19
N GLU A 409 24.92 -41.42 -0.10
CA GLU A 409 25.28 -40.88 -1.45
C GLU A 409 26.34 -41.82 -2.09
N PRO A 410 26.71 -41.68 -3.39
CA PRO A 410 27.80 -40.75 -3.74
C PRO A 410 27.81 -40.13 -5.17
N GLU A 411 28.65 -39.08 -5.31
CA GLU A 411 29.50 -38.73 -6.47
C GLU A 411 28.91 -38.22 -7.83
N ASP A 412 29.29 -36.96 -8.17
CA ASP A 412 29.99 -36.50 -9.40
C ASP A 412 29.51 -36.93 -10.82
N ASN A 413 29.57 -36.11 -11.88
CA ASN A 413 30.64 -35.15 -12.19
C ASN A 413 30.31 -34.12 -13.32
N SER A 414 30.86 -32.91 -13.17
CA SER A 414 31.42 -32.05 -14.23
C SER A 414 30.56 -31.18 -15.19
N LYS A 415 31.16 -30.01 -15.50
CA LYS A 415 31.12 -29.20 -16.75
C LYS A 415 29.89 -28.34 -17.07
N ALA A 416 30.10 -27.03 -16.90
CA ALA A 416 29.39 -25.98 -17.62
C ALA A 416 30.03 -25.72 -19.01
N GLU A 417 29.29 -25.09 -19.92
CA GLU A 417 29.86 -24.32 -21.02
C GLU A 417 29.01 -23.05 -21.30
N ASN A 418 29.55 -22.09 -22.07
CA ASN A 418 29.24 -20.67 -21.87
C ASN A 418 29.21 -19.83 -23.16
N SER A 419 28.04 -19.28 -23.50
CA SER A 419 27.86 -18.16 -24.44
C SER A 419 26.70 -17.27 -23.94
N LYS A 420 26.89 -15.98 -23.62
CA LYS A 420 27.33 -14.80 -24.41
C LYS A 420 26.26 -14.19 -25.32
N THR A 421 25.72 -13.05 -24.84
CA THR A 421 25.42 -11.79 -25.57
C THR A 421 24.63 -11.89 -26.89
N GLU A 422 23.54 -11.13 -27.06
CA GLU A 422 23.62 -9.67 -27.28
C GLU A 422 22.38 -8.87 -26.81
N SER A 423 22.38 -7.56 -27.02
CA SER A 423 21.44 -6.59 -26.45
C SER A 423 20.34 -6.11 -27.41
N GLY A 424 19.08 -6.11 -26.97
CA GLY A 424 17.92 -5.51 -27.66
C GLY A 424 17.06 -4.63 -26.74
N THR A 425 16.44 -3.57 -27.27
CA THR A 425 15.74 -2.54 -26.48
C THR A 425 14.33 -2.93 -26.03
N ASP A 426 14.09 -3.01 -24.72
CA ASP A 426 12.79 -3.33 -24.10
C ASP A 426 11.73 -2.21 -24.20
N ILE A 427 11.30 -1.96 -25.43
CA ILE A 427 10.01 -1.32 -25.74
C ILE A 427 9.15 -2.25 -26.62
N ASP A 428 9.77 -3.15 -27.39
CA ASP A 428 9.08 -4.07 -28.33
C ASP A 428 8.76 -5.46 -27.73
N PHE A 429 9.40 -5.82 -26.61
CA PHE A 429 9.16 -7.08 -25.90
C PHE A 429 7.74 -7.16 -25.31
N THR A 430 7.25 -6.06 -24.73
CA THR A 430 5.91 -5.99 -24.09
C THR A 430 4.73 -6.09 -25.06
N LEU A 431 4.97 -6.03 -26.39
CA LEU A 431 3.94 -6.27 -27.41
C LEU A 431 3.93 -7.71 -27.95
N ASN A 432 4.97 -8.51 -27.71
CA ASN A 432 5.02 -9.91 -28.13
C ASN A 432 4.53 -10.91 -27.06
N LEU A 433 4.42 -10.48 -25.80
CA LEU A 433 4.01 -11.34 -24.66
C LEU A 433 2.57 -11.88 -24.74
N PHE A 434 1.73 -11.38 -25.67
CA PHE A 434 0.32 -11.77 -25.83
C PHE A 434 0.03 -12.71 -27.03
N LYS A 435 1.03 -13.48 -27.49
CA LYS A 435 0.84 -14.51 -28.52
C LYS A 435 0.98 -15.94 -27.95
N SER A 436 -0.18 -16.53 -27.64
CA SER A 436 -0.47 -17.97 -27.67
C SER A 436 0.40 -18.94 -26.86
N THR A 437 -0.05 -19.23 -25.64
CA THR A 437 -0.28 -20.59 -25.09
C THR A 437 0.35 -21.81 -25.79
N ASN A 438 1.10 -22.63 -25.05
CA ASN A 438 0.68 -24.01 -24.65
C ASN A 438 1.71 -24.69 -23.71
N SER A 439 1.20 -25.53 -22.79
CA SER A 439 1.79 -26.77 -22.19
C SER A 439 3.26 -26.83 -21.72
N GLU A 440 3.63 -27.47 -20.60
CA GLU A 440 2.97 -27.95 -19.36
C GLU A 440 4.05 -28.66 -18.50
N LEU A 441 4.08 -28.47 -17.16
CA LEU A 441 4.59 -29.40 -16.12
C LEU A 441 6.10 -29.83 -16.17
N ASP A 442 6.85 -30.10 -15.08
CA ASP A 442 6.59 -30.03 -13.62
C ASP A 442 7.90 -30.16 -12.77
N VAL A 443 7.86 -29.73 -11.48
CA VAL A 443 8.39 -30.40 -10.23
C VAL A 443 9.89 -30.90 -10.17
N ASP A 444 10.70 -30.68 -9.11
CA ASP A 444 10.62 -29.84 -7.88
C ASP A 444 11.91 -29.87 -6.99
N THR A 445 12.01 -28.94 -6.00
CA THR A 445 12.81 -29.02 -4.71
C THR A 445 14.37 -29.22 -4.74
N ASN A 446 15.21 -29.03 -3.69
CA ASN A 446 15.18 -28.64 -2.24
C ASN A 446 16.38 -27.66 -1.96
N PHE A 447 16.54 -26.80 -0.92
CA PHE A 447 16.56 -26.94 0.57
C PHE A 447 17.65 -27.88 1.14
N CYS A 448 18.42 -27.63 2.22
CA CYS A 448 18.69 -26.47 3.12
C CYS A 448 20.25 -26.27 3.21
N ASP A 449 20.97 -25.67 4.17
CA ASP A 449 20.78 -24.82 5.38
C ASP A 449 22.07 -23.94 5.54
N GLY A 450 22.22 -23.11 6.59
CA GLY A 450 23.53 -22.63 7.04
C GLY A 450 23.53 -21.57 8.14
N SER A 451 22.91 -21.81 9.30
CA SER A 451 22.82 -20.79 10.36
C SER A 451 24.15 -20.52 11.12
N GLN A 452 24.61 -19.26 11.18
CA GLN A 452 25.53 -18.77 12.22
C GLN A 452 25.17 -17.36 12.70
N ASN A 453 25.17 -17.18 14.03
CA ASN A 453 24.93 -15.90 14.70
C ASN A 453 26.21 -15.06 14.79
N PHE A 454 26.19 -13.82 14.29
CA PHE A 454 27.18 -12.80 14.65
C PHE A 454 26.52 -11.54 15.21
N LYS A 455 26.73 -11.32 16.52
CA LYS A 455 26.51 -10.01 17.16
C LYS A 455 27.63 -9.07 16.72
N ILE A 456 27.30 -7.82 16.36
CA ILE A 456 28.29 -6.77 16.10
C ILE A 456 28.15 -5.68 17.17
N ASN A 457 29.23 -5.45 17.92
CA ASN A 457 29.30 -4.42 18.97
C ASN A 457 29.49 -3.01 18.38
N GLN A 458 29.16 -1.99 19.17
CA GLN A 458 29.14 -0.58 18.73
C GLN A 458 30.50 0.15 18.77
N GLN A 459 31.64 -0.55 18.80
CA GLN A 459 32.95 0.05 19.16
C GLN A 459 33.99 0.19 18.03
N ASP A 460 33.78 -0.38 16.84
CA ASP A 460 34.71 -0.25 15.69
C ASP A 460 34.51 1.09 14.93
N MET A 461 34.78 2.23 15.57
CA MET A 461 34.49 3.55 14.99
C MET A 461 35.47 4.70 15.35
N LEU A 462 36.65 4.40 15.89
CA LEU A 462 37.71 5.39 16.15
C LEU A 462 39.10 4.88 15.70
N GLU A 463 39.93 5.85 15.27
CA GLU A 463 41.39 5.84 15.08
C GLU A 463 42.10 4.63 14.43
N VAL A 464 42.65 4.88 13.22
CA VAL A 464 43.95 4.32 12.80
C VAL A 464 44.72 5.41 12.06
N THR A 465 45.87 5.81 12.61
CA THR A 465 46.77 6.84 12.06
C THR A 465 47.67 6.26 10.95
N LEU A 466 48.45 7.11 10.28
CA LEU A 466 49.43 6.68 9.26
C LEU A 466 50.60 5.91 9.90
N ASN A 467 50.58 4.59 9.81
CA ASN A 467 51.71 3.72 9.40
C ASN A 467 51.30 2.24 9.42
N ASP A 468 51.42 1.57 8.27
CA ASP A 468 52.00 0.23 8.11
C ASP A 468 51.81 -0.25 6.66
N ILE A 469 52.91 -0.66 6.02
CA ILE A 469 52.97 -1.11 4.62
C ILE A 469 53.86 -2.36 4.57
N ASN A 470 53.45 -3.36 3.76
CA ASN A 470 54.02 -4.70 3.61
C ASN A 470 53.69 -5.65 4.78
N HIS A 471 52.94 -6.73 4.59
CA HIS A 471 53.24 -7.76 3.60
C HIS A 471 52.06 -8.25 2.75
N SER A 472 52.37 -8.99 1.70
CA SER A 472 51.49 -9.29 0.57
C SER A 472 50.94 -10.72 0.57
N ASN A 473 49.72 -10.87 0.06
CA ASN A 473 49.32 -12.07 -0.68
C ASN A 473 48.53 -11.64 -1.92
N LYS A 474 48.98 -12.07 -3.10
CA LYS A 474 48.37 -11.71 -4.39
C LYS A 474 47.20 -12.65 -4.70
N LEU A 475 45.99 -12.16 -4.48
CA LEU A 475 44.80 -12.57 -5.22
C LEU A 475 44.27 -11.35 -5.99
N ASN A 476 43.58 -11.58 -7.10
CA ASN A 476 43.23 -10.52 -8.05
C ASN A 476 42.16 -9.57 -7.48
N LEU A 477 42.59 -8.44 -6.89
CA LEU A 477 41.70 -7.31 -6.66
C LEU A 477 41.35 -6.65 -8.01
N PRO A 478 40.07 -6.48 -8.36
CA PRO A 478 39.69 -5.54 -9.41
C PRO A 478 40.06 -4.11 -8.99
N ASP A 479 40.31 -3.22 -9.96
CA ASP A 479 40.98 -1.94 -9.73
C ASP A 479 40.14 -0.92 -8.93
N LEU A 480 40.19 -1.04 -7.60
CA LEU A 480 39.48 -0.23 -6.61
C LEU A 480 39.96 1.24 -6.52
N ASN A 481 40.92 1.66 -7.36
CA ASN A 481 41.46 3.04 -7.35
C ASN A 481 40.55 4.06 -8.03
N ASN A 482 39.63 3.63 -8.90
CA ASN A 482 38.70 4.50 -9.63
C ASN A 482 37.59 5.09 -8.74
N THR A 483 37.95 5.97 -7.81
CA THR A 483 37.01 6.67 -6.93
C THR A 483 36.05 7.59 -7.72
N ASN A 484 36.45 8.01 -8.93
CA ASN A 484 35.57 8.70 -9.88
C ASN A 484 34.38 7.83 -10.31
N GLU A 485 34.50 6.49 -10.36
CA GLU A 485 33.36 5.61 -10.66
C GLU A 485 32.31 5.60 -9.55
N PHE A 486 32.71 5.77 -8.28
CA PHE A 486 31.74 5.90 -7.18
C PHE A 486 30.93 7.19 -7.31
N LEU A 487 31.58 8.32 -7.60
CA LEU A 487 30.90 9.60 -7.84
C LEU A 487 30.02 9.55 -9.09
N ASN A 488 30.53 8.99 -10.20
CA ASN A 488 29.75 8.83 -11.43
C ASN A 488 28.58 7.86 -11.26
N TRP A 489 28.73 6.79 -10.48
CA TRP A 489 27.62 5.93 -10.09
C TRP A 489 26.56 6.66 -9.27
N ILE A 490 26.94 7.58 -8.37
CA ILE A 490 25.96 8.43 -7.69
C ILE A 490 25.24 9.35 -8.70
N LYS A 491 25.97 10.08 -9.57
CA LYS A 491 25.38 10.95 -10.62
C LYS A 491 24.40 10.19 -11.51
N MET A 492 24.80 9.02 -12.01
CA MET A 492 23.99 8.14 -12.87
C MET A 492 22.82 7.54 -12.09
N GLY A 493 23.03 7.11 -10.84
CA GLY A 493 22.00 6.54 -9.98
C GLY A 493 20.89 7.55 -9.62
N ILE A 494 21.25 8.80 -9.35
CA ILE A 494 20.28 9.90 -9.17
C ILE A 494 19.54 10.16 -10.50
N SER A 495 20.29 10.28 -11.61
CA SER A 495 19.72 10.63 -12.91
C SER A 495 18.78 9.56 -13.48
N SER A 496 19.04 8.28 -13.20
CA SER A 496 18.20 7.13 -13.55
C SER A 496 17.14 6.78 -12.49
N ARG A 497 17.06 7.53 -11.37
CA ARG A 497 16.22 7.26 -10.20
C ARG A 497 16.51 5.92 -9.47
N LYS A 498 17.61 5.24 -9.78
CA LYS A 498 18.10 4.03 -9.06
C LYS A 498 18.61 4.34 -7.64
N LEU A 499 18.95 5.60 -7.38
CA LEU A 499 19.28 6.14 -6.06
C LEU A 499 18.29 7.24 -5.67
N SER A 500 17.31 6.87 -4.84
CA SER A 500 16.43 7.80 -4.13
C SER A 500 17.21 8.86 -3.36
N VAL A 501 16.65 10.07 -3.31
CA VAL A 501 17.13 11.19 -2.50
C VAL A 501 15.98 11.69 -1.64
N ASN A 502 16.25 12.03 -0.37
CA ASN A 502 15.29 12.52 0.62
C ASN A 502 14.16 11.57 1.06
N GLU A 503 13.95 10.43 0.41
CA GLU A 503 13.01 9.38 0.86
C GLU A 503 13.43 8.74 2.20
N ALA A 504 12.46 8.21 2.96
CA ALA A 504 12.66 7.68 4.32
C ALA A 504 13.71 6.56 4.42
N ASN A 505 13.90 5.77 3.35
CA ASN A 505 14.90 4.69 3.27
C ASN A 505 16.09 5.02 2.37
N ALA A 506 16.23 6.27 1.91
CA ALA A 506 17.34 6.69 1.05
C ALA A 506 18.71 6.51 1.72
N LYS A 507 19.76 6.64 0.90
CA LYS A 507 21.17 6.70 1.37
C LYS A 507 21.86 8.00 0.93
N LEU A 508 21.05 8.91 0.37
CA LEU A 508 21.35 10.26 -0.06
C LEU A 508 20.24 11.15 0.48
N HIS A 509 20.61 12.22 1.17
CA HIS A 509 19.68 13.28 1.58
C HIS A 509 20.34 14.63 1.28
N ILE A 510 19.56 15.70 1.26
CA ILE A 510 20.06 17.07 1.22
C ILE A 510 19.71 17.70 2.58
N VAL A 511 20.68 18.35 3.22
CA VAL A 511 20.50 19.01 4.53
C VAL A 511 21.44 20.22 4.61
N ASN A 512 20.92 21.37 5.02
CA ASN A 512 21.61 22.66 5.03
C ASN A 512 22.31 22.93 3.67
N GLN A 513 21.58 22.74 2.56
CA GLN A 513 22.07 22.87 1.18
C GLN A 513 23.36 22.05 0.88
N SER A 514 23.53 20.92 1.55
CA SER A 514 24.68 20.01 1.39
C SER A 514 24.23 18.56 1.25
N VAL A 515 24.92 17.76 0.44
CA VAL A 515 24.56 16.35 0.18
C VAL A 515 25.07 15.45 1.29
N PHE A 516 24.17 14.74 1.96
CA PHE A 516 24.46 13.81 3.05
C PHE A 516 24.47 12.35 2.56
N LEU A 517 25.63 11.71 2.64
CA LEU A 517 25.96 10.35 2.20
C LEU A 517 25.93 9.39 3.39
N VAL A 518 24.87 8.58 3.51
CA VAL A 518 24.64 7.70 4.68
C VAL A 518 25.67 6.56 4.74
N SER A 519 26.52 6.57 5.77
CA SER A 519 27.58 5.58 5.98
C SER A 519 27.14 4.50 7.00
N PRO A 520 27.48 3.22 6.81
CA PRO A 520 28.21 2.64 5.67
C PRO A 520 27.30 2.34 4.45
N GLY A 521 25.99 2.57 4.56
CA GLY A 521 24.98 2.04 3.64
C GLY A 521 25.14 2.44 2.15
N ILE A 522 25.57 3.66 1.84
CA ILE A 522 25.82 4.08 0.44
C ILE A 522 26.99 3.29 -0.18
N PHE A 523 28.07 3.08 0.58
CA PHE A 523 29.25 2.34 0.15
C PHE A 523 28.98 0.84 0.06
N GLN A 524 28.15 0.29 0.95
CA GLN A 524 27.67 -1.09 0.87
C GLN A 524 26.78 -1.32 -0.36
N LYS A 525 25.91 -0.36 -0.72
CA LYS A 525 25.09 -0.47 -1.95
C LYS A 525 25.98 -0.43 -3.20
N TYR A 526 26.96 0.49 -3.28
CA TYR A 526 27.93 0.50 -4.38
C TYR A 526 28.74 -0.80 -4.46
N SER A 527 29.24 -1.29 -3.32
CA SER A 527 30.02 -2.54 -3.25
C SER A 527 29.23 -3.73 -3.80
N LEU A 528 27.98 -3.88 -3.35
CA LEU A 528 27.09 -4.94 -3.80
C LEU A 528 26.80 -4.84 -5.31
N GLU A 529 26.55 -3.63 -5.82
CA GLU A 529 26.19 -3.41 -7.22
C GLU A 529 27.38 -3.54 -8.19
N LYS A 530 28.60 -3.23 -7.75
CA LYS A 530 29.82 -3.34 -8.58
C LYS A 530 30.55 -4.69 -8.48
N PHE A 531 30.49 -5.33 -7.31
CA PHE A 531 31.33 -6.50 -7.00
C PHE A 531 30.54 -7.73 -6.51
N GLY A 532 29.19 -7.66 -6.45
CA GLY A 532 28.35 -8.76 -5.95
C GLY A 532 28.40 -9.00 -4.42
N THR A 533 29.40 -8.43 -3.74
CA THR A 533 29.60 -8.52 -2.28
C THR A 533 29.60 -7.13 -1.63
N LYS A 534 29.08 -7.03 -0.40
CA LYS A 534 29.10 -5.80 0.40
C LYS A 534 30.46 -5.49 1.02
N GLU A 535 31.39 -6.44 1.07
CA GLU A 535 32.57 -6.43 1.96
C GLU A 535 33.57 -5.30 1.64
N HIS A 536 33.71 -4.95 0.36
CA HIS A 536 34.64 -3.91 -0.10
C HIS A 536 34.27 -2.49 0.37
N TRP A 537 33.13 -2.28 1.05
CA TRP A 537 32.66 -0.96 1.50
C TRP A 537 33.72 -0.19 2.30
N LYS A 538 34.52 -0.87 3.14
CA LYS A 538 35.59 -0.24 3.93
C LYS A 538 36.69 0.38 3.04
N CYS A 539 37.01 -0.26 1.91
CA CYS A 539 38.00 0.25 0.95
C CYS A 539 37.45 1.43 0.15
N ILE A 540 36.21 1.30 -0.36
CA ILE A 540 35.52 2.37 -1.10
C ILE A 540 35.37 3.63 -0.23
N GLN A 541 34.97 3.47 1.05
CA GLN A 541 34.82 4.59 1.98
C GLN A 541 36.16 5.28 2.30
N LYS A 542 37.25 4.51 2.49
CA LYS A 542 38.61 5.07 2.63
C LYS A 542 39.07 5.83 1.38
N ASN A 543 38.76 5.31 0.18
CA ASN A 543 39.12 5.97 -1.07
C ASN A 543 38.30 7.25 -1.32
N PHE A 544 37.00 7.27 -0.98
CA PHE A 544 36.20 8.50 -0.97
C PHE A 544 36.78 9.55 -0.02
N GLN A 545 37.20 9.17 1.20
CA GLN A 545 37.82 10.10 2.15
C GLN A 545 39.11 10.75 1.62
N LYS A 546 39.91 10.03 0.81
CA LYS A 546 41.13 10.58 0.19
C LYS A 546 40.86 11.71 -0.81
N LEU A 547 39.63 11.84 -1.34
CA LEU A 547 39.28 12.92 -2.27
C LEU A 547 39.08 14.27 -1.57
N GLY A 548 38.88 14.30 -0.25
CA GLY A 548 38.70 15.55 0.51
C GLY A 548 37.42 16.35 0.21
N LEU A 549 36.47 15.76 -0.53
CA LEU A 549 35.22 16.44 -0.96
C LEU A 549 34.21 16.66 0.18
N HIS A 550 34.35 15.95 1.29
CA HIS A 550 33.45 16.05 2.44
C HIS A 550 33.91 17.13 3.43
N LYS A 551 32.95 17.91 3.96
CA LYS A 551 33.13 18.72 5.16
C LYS A 551 33.59 17.83 6.33
N LYS A 552 34.59 18.27 7.08
CA LYS A 552 34.90 17.70 8.41
C LYS A 552 34.06 18.37 9.49
N ASN A 553 33.71 17.62 10.53
CA ASN A 553 33.10 18.09 11.77
C ASN A 553 34.20 18.11 12.85
N SER A 554 34.85 19.26 13.02
CA SER A 554 36.17 19.36 13.69
C SER A 554 37.15 18.34 13.08
N ASP A 555 37.74 17.45 13.89
CA ASP A 555 38.66 16.40 13.41
C ASP A 555 37.96 15.17 12.79
N LEU A 556 36.65 15.03 13.01
CA LEU A 556 35.89 13.87 12.53
C LEU A 556 35.43 14.05 11.08
N ASN A 557 35.60 13.01 10.28
CA ASN A 557 35.16 12.99 8.88
C ASN A 557 33.66 12.65 8.71
N ILE A 558 32.94 12.39 9.81
CA ILE A 558 31.55 11.89 9.81
C ILE A 558 30.66 12.84 10.61
N TRP A 559 29.56 13.24 9.98
CA TRP A 559 28.48 14.03 10.58
C TRP A 559 27.37 13.12 11.08
N THR A 560 26.58 13.62 12.03
CA THR A 560 25.35 12.97 12.51
C THR A 560 24.16 13.87 12.19
N CYS A 561 23.12 13.32 11.59
CA CYS A 561 21.82 13.97 11.46
C CYS A 561 20.82 13.29 12.39
N GLU A 562 19.98 14.06 13.07
CA GLU A 562 18.77 13.53 13.69
C GLU A 562 17.68 13.40 12.62
N ILE A 563 17.03 12.25 12.57
CA ILE A 563 15.80 12.02 11.80
C ILE A 563 14.61 12.13 12.76
N ILE A 564 13.70 13.06 12.51
CA ILE A 564 12.52 13.32 13.36
C ILE A 564 11.30 12.67 12.71
N GLY A 565 10.92 11.48 13.18
CA GLY A 565 9.68 10.80 12.78
C GLY A 565 8.52 11.08 13.76
N PRO A 566 7.24 10.88 13.36
CA PRO A 566 6.06 11.29 14.16
C PRO A 566 5.92 10.66 15.56
N ARG A 567 6.69 9.61 15.87
CA ARG A 567 6.67 8.92 17.18
C ARG A 567 8.07 8.61 17.73
N LYS A 568 9.16 8.96 17.01
CA LYS A 568 10.53 8.56 17.37
C LYS A 568 11.57 9.46 16.68
N ARG A 569 12.63 9.81 17.40
CA ARG A 569 13.85 10.41 16.85
C ARG A 569 14.92 9.33 16.69
N THR A 570 15.69 9.37 15.60
CA THR A 570 16.79 8.42 15.34
C THR A 570 17.96 9.10 14.65
N CYS A 571 19.16 8.96 15.20
CA CYS A 571 20.37 9.54 14.61
C CYS A 571 20.96 8.65 13.51
N VAL A 572 21.34 9.24 12.38
CA VAL A 572 22.02 8.58 11.26
C VAL A 572 23.35 9.28 10.97
N LYS A 573 24.39 8.50 10.66
CA LYS A 573 25.76 8.98 10.42
C LYS A 573 26.13 8.94 8.94
N GLY A 574 26.95 9.90 8.50
CA GLY A 574 27.31 10.03 7.08
C GLY A 574 28.33 11.12 6.79
N TYR A 575 28.69 11.25 5.52
CA TYR A 575 29.57 12.32 5.02
C TYR A 575 28.71 13.45 4.46
N LEU A 576 29.16 14.70 4.62
CA LEU A 576 28.45 15.89 4.14
C LEU A 576 29.28 16.59 3.05
N VAL A 577 28.76 16.72 1.83
CA VAL A 577 29.44 17.36 0.69
C VAL A 577 28.72 18.64 0.31
N SER A 578 29.42 19.79 0.34
CA SER A 578 28.81 21.11 0.11
C SER A 578 28.44 21.34 -1.35
N ASP A 579 29.23 20.82 -2.29
CA ASP A 579 29.02 21.04 -3.71
C ASP A 579 27.96 20.06 -4.25
N MET A 580 26.73 20.55 -4.36
CA MET A 580 25.61 19.80 -4.94
C MET A 580 25.76 19.60 -6.46
N SER A 581 26.51 20.45 -7.16
CA SER A 581 26.69 20.32 -8.63
C SER A 581 27.41 19.02 -9.00
N LEU A 582 28.28 18.51 -8.11
CA LEU A 582 28.93 17.20 -8.23
C LEU A 582 27.95 16.04 -8.39
N PHE A 583 26.70 16.16 -7.94
CA PHE A 583 25.71 15.09 -7.96
C PHE A 583 24.45 15.41 -8.77
N PHE A 584 24.03 16.67 -8.80
CA PHE A 584 22.74 17.10 -9.37
C PHE A 584 22.86 17.97 -10.63
N GLY A 585 24.04 18.54 -10.93
CA GLY A 585 24.19 19.58 -11.95
C GLY A 585 23.37 20.82 -11.60
N ASP A 586 22.82 21.49 -12.62
CA ASP A 586 22.03 22.74 -12.46
C ASP A 586 20.61 22.53 -11.90
N LYS A 587 20.28 21.33 -11.40
CA LYS A 587 18.94 21.01 -10.89
C LYS A 587 18.74 21.61 -9.49
N GLN A 588 17.76 22.51 -9.36
CA GLN A 588 17.33 22.99 -8.05
C GLN A 588 16.87 21.82 -7.18
N CYS A 589 17.38 21.77 -5.95
CA CYS A 589 17.21 20.69 -4.98
C CYS A 589 16.79 21.29 -3.63
N PHE A 590 16.04 20.52 -2.84
CA PHE A 590 15.45 20.98 -1.58
C PHE A 590 15.96 20.14 -0.40
N ASP A 591 16.14 20.78 0.75
CA ASP A 591 16.51 20.12 2.00
C ASP A 591 15.43 19.15 2.48
N ASN A 592 15.84 18.10 3.18
CA ASN A 592 14.93 17.11 3.75
C ASN A 592 14.34 17.63 5.07
N MET A 593 13.06 17.99 5.05
CA MET A 593 12.32 18.50 6.22
C MET A 593 12.35 17.60 7.46
N TYR A 594 12.70 16.32 7.33
CA TYR A 594 12.75 15.35 8.43
C TYR A 594 14.17 15.07 8.95
N LEU A 595 15.22 15.63 8.32
CA LEU A 595 16.60 15.56 8.82
C LEU A 595 17.03 16.93 9.37
N THR A 596 17.68 16.92 10.53
CA THR A 596 18.38 18.09 11.08
C THR A 596 19.83 17.72 11.36
N LEU A 597 20.76 18.54 10.87
CA LEU A 597 22.19 18.35 11.14
C LEU A 597 22.47 18.61 12.62
N LEU A 598 23.09 17.66 13.32
CA LEU A 598 23.55 17.88 14.70
C LEU A 598 24.96 18.49 14.65
N GLU A 599 25.03 19.81 14.81
CA GLU A 599 26.29 20.52 15.01
C GLU A 599 26.77 20.31 16.46
N ASN A 600 28.05 19.96 16.63
CA ASN A 600 28.64 19.81 17.97
C ASN A 600 28.80 21.19 18.61
N THR A 601 27.95 21.54 19.56
CA THR A 601 28.08 22.75 20.36
C THR A 601 29.24 22.63 21.35
N ASN A 602 30.46 22.88 20.90
CA ASN A 602 31.62 23.08 21.76
C ASN A 602 31.48 24.43 22.50
N ASN A 603 30.71 24.43 23.59
CA ASN A 603 30.77 25.46 24.62
C ASN A 603 31.90 25.10 25.59
N GLY A 604 33.05 25.76 25.47
CA GLY A 604 34.26 25.53 26.27
C GLY A 604 35.48 25.34 25.41
#